data_AF-A0A8S2RDD3-F1
#
_entry.id   AF-A0A8S2RDD3-F1
#
_cell.length_a   1.000
_cell.length_b   1.000
_cell.length_c   1.000
_cell.angle_alpha   90.00
_cell.angle_beta   90.00
_cell.angle_gamma   90.00
#
_symmetry.space_group_name_H-M   'P 1'
#
loop_
_entity.id
_entity.type
_entity.pdbx_description
1 polymer ?
#
loop_
_entity_poly.entity_id
_entity_poly.type
_entity_poly.pdbx_seq_one_letter_code
_entity_poly.pdbx_strand_id
1 'polypeptide(L)'
;MKFVRRSLRKNQNVVTVLFGMTIDPKKVSTSVTPFANIDDYSVILQDEEILFTMNTMFLVKEIKKSAKNSHLWEVELTLIDDSDPQLAALAHRMKEHLSESTGWQRLGDWLLNIGQYQQAEELYINLLKNS
;
A
#
# COMPACT_ATOMS: atom_id res chain seq x y z
N MET A 1 -18.94 13.75 -0.53
CA MET A 1 -18.21 14.36 -1.68
C MET A 1 -17.93 15.87 -1.57
N LYS A 2 -18.14 16.56 -0.43
CA LYS A 2 -17.81 18.00 -0.30
C LYS A 2 -16.30 18.27 -0.41
N PHE A 3 -15.46 17.34 0.06
CA PHE A 3 -13.99 17.45 0.03
C PHE A 3 -13.40 17.42 -1.40
N VAL A 4 -13.92 16.57 -2.30
CA VAL A 4 -13.50 16.51 -3.71
C VAL A 4 -13.74 17.85 -4.42
N ARG A 5 -14.85 18.53 -4.11
CA ARG A 5 -15.15 19.85 -4.69
C ARG A 5 -14.16 20.93 -4.23
N ARG A 6 -13.60 20.80 -3.02
CA ARG A 6 -12.63 21.75 -2.46
C ARG A 6 -11.26 21.59 -3.11
N SER A 7 -10.81 20.36 -3.37
CA SER A 7 -9.50 20.10 -4.01
C SER A 7 -9.51 20.50 -5.49
N LEU A 8 -10.58 20.18 -6.23
CA LEU A 8 -10.70 20.47 -7.67
C LEU A 8 -10.72 21.97 -8.01
N ARG A 9 -10.96 22.84 -7.02
CA ARG A 9 -10.99 24.30 -7.21
C ARG A 9 -9.64 24.98 -6.99
N LYS A 10 -8.64 24.29 -6.44
CA LYS A 10 -7.43 24.94 -5.92
C LYS A 10 -6.29 25.12 -6.93
N ASN A 11 -6.23 24.37 -8.04
CA ASN A 11 -5.20 24.53 -9.08
C ASN A 11 -5.51 23.65 -10.31
N GLN A 12 -5.27 24.11 -11.54
CA GLN A 12 -5.38 23.29 -12.76
C GLN A 12 -4.16 22.38 -13.00
N ASN A 13 -3.01 22.67 -12.37
CA ASN A 13 -1.80 21.86 -12.48
C ASN A 13 -1.72 20.73 -11.44
N VAL A 14 -2.76 20.50 -10.65
CA VAL A 14 -2.79 19.44 -9.64
C VAL A 14 -3.85 18.43 -10.01
N VAL A 15 -3.46 17.16 -9.98
CA VAL A 15 -4.39 16.05 -10.15
C VAL A 15 -5.01 15.70 -8.80
N THR A 16 -6.34 15.64 -8.74
CA THR A 16 -7.05 15.13 -7.56
C THR A 16 -7.17 13.61 -7.67
N VAL A 17 -6.82 12.89 -6.61
CA VAL A 17 -7.02 11.45 -6.50
C VAL A 17 -8.04 11.18 -5.39
N LEU A 18 -9.04 10.38 -5.70
CA LEU A 18 -10.04 9.87 -4.76
C LEU A 18 -9.80 8.38 -4.55
N PHE A 19 -9.46 8.00 -3.32
CA PHE A 19 -9.34 6.59 -2.94
C PHE A 19 -10.70 6.07 -2.47
N GLY A 20 -11.22 5.07 -3.18
CA GLY A 20 -12.39 4.30 -2.76
C GLY A 20 -11.93 3.00 -2.12
N MET A 21 -12.09 2.89 -0.80
CA MET A 21 -11.62 1.74 -0.03
C MET A 21 -12.78 0.79 0.26
N THR A 22 -12.63 -0.48 -0.12
CA THR A 22 -13.57 -1.56 0.21
C THR A 22 -13.00 -2.41 1.34
N ILE A 23 -13.77 -2.53 2.42
CA ILE A 23 -13.42 -3.33 3.59
C ILE A 23 -14.44 -4.47 3.68
N ASP A 24 -13.96 -5.71 3.55
CA ASP A 24 -14.78 -6.91 3.74
C ASP A 24 -14.26 -7.66 4.97
N PRO A 25 -14.89 -7.49 6.15
CA PRO A 25 -14.44 -8.11 7.39
C PRO A 25 -14.44 -9.64 7.35
N LYS A 26 -15.08 -10.26 6.34
CA LYS A 26 -15.06 -11.72 6.17
C LYS A 26 -13.84 -12.22 5.40
N LYS A 27 -13.15 -11.34 4.68
CA LYS A 27 -11.97 -11.68 3.86
C LYS A 27 -10.65 -11.31 4.52
N VAL A 28 -10.70 -10.54 5.60
CA VAL A 28 -9.53 -10.05 6.30
C VAL A 28 -9.63 -10.48 7.74
N SER A 29 -8.56 -11.08 8.26
CA SER A 29 -8.44 -11.41 9.67
C SER A 29 -8.34 -10.11 10.47
N THR A 30 -9.41 -9.78 11.20
CA THR A 30 -9.49 -8.59 12.05
C THR A 30 -8.46 -8.58 13.19
N SER A 31 -7.82 -9.73 13.48
CA SER A 31 -6.69 -9.83 14.39
C SER A 31 -5.35 -9.37 13.80
N VAL A 32 -5.20 -9.41 12.47
CA VAL A 32 -3.95 -9.08 11.75
C VAL A 32 -3.99 -7.65 11.25
N THR A 33 -5.16 -7.20 10.79
CA THR A 33 -5.33 -5.83 10.27
C THR A 33 -6.48 -5.12 11.00
N PRO A 34 -6.30 -4.73 12.28
CA PRO A 34 -7.35 -4.07 13.04
C PRO A 34 -7.71 -2.70 12.46
N PHE A 35 -9.00 -2.40 12.50
CA PHE A 35 -9.53 -1.07 12.22
C PHE A 35 -10.72 -0.78 13.13
N ALA A 36 -10.97 0.50 13.39
CA ALA A 36 -12.04 0.95 14.25
C ALA A 36 -12.71 2.18 13.67
N ASN A 37 -14.03 2.27 13.83
CA ASN A 37 -14.72 3.54 13.74
C ASN A 37 -14.37 4.35 15.00
N ILE A 38 -13.96 5.60 14.79
CA ILE A 38 -13.54 6.51 15.86
C ILE A 38 -14.37 7.80 15.87
N ASP A 39 -15.60 7.76 15.34
CA ASP A 39 -16.46 8.94 15.23
C ASP A 39 -16.68 9.61 16.59
N ASP A 40 -16.86 8.80 17.65
CA ASP A 40 -17.03 9.28 19.03
C ASP A 40 -15.77 9.95 19.62
N TYR A 41 -14.62 9.80 18.96
CA TYR A 41 -13.33 10.35 19.37
C TYR A 41 -12.79 11.40 18.39
N SER A 42 -13.47 11.64 17.26
CA SER A 42 -13.02 12.65 16.29
C SER A 42 -13.25 14.06 16.84
N VAL A 43 -12.26 14.92 16.64
CA VAL A 43 -12.36 16.36 16.92
C VAL A 43 -13.36 17.02 15.97
N ILE A 44 -13.61 16.42 14.80
CA ILE A 44 -14.51 16.92 13.77
C ILE A 44 -15.76 16.05 13.74
N LEU A 45 -16.79 16.45 14.50
CA LEU A 45 -18.05 15.73 14.68
C LEU A 45 -18.88 15.47 13.40
N GLN A 46 -18.45 15.97 12.24
CA GLN A 46 -19.16 15.83 10.97
C GLN A 46 -18.48 14.87 9.98
N ASP A 47 -17.26 14.41 10.30
CA ASP A 47 -16.51 13.48 9.47
C ASP A 47 -16.65 12.08 10.06
N GLU A 48 -17.03 11.12 9.22
CA GLU A 48 -16.98 9.69 9.56
C GLU A 48 -15.54 9.20 9.39
N GLU A 49 -14.93 8.71 10.47
CA GLU A 49 -13.52 8.36 10.52
C GLU A 49 -13.32 6.89 10.90
N ILE A 50 -12.64 6.16 10.01
CA ILE A 50 -12.15 4.81 10.27
C ILE A 50 -10.63 4.89 10.46
N LEU A 51 -10.14 4.50 11.63
CA LEU A 51 -8.73 4.39 11.95
C LEU A 51 -8.24 2.97 11.68
N PHE A 52 -7.16 2.86 10.91
CA PHE A 52 -6.45 1.61 10.67
C PHE A 52 -5.16 1.58 11.47
N THR A 53 -4.70 0.41 11.88
CA THR A 53 -3.35 0.27 12.45
C THR A 53 -2.29 0.54 11.38
N MET A 54 -1.09 0.88 11.85
CA MET A 54 0.10 0.92 11.00
C MET A 54 0.29 -0.42 10.27
N ASN A 55 0.92 -0.37 9.10
CA ASN A 55 1.21 -1.51 8.24
C ASN A 55 -0.04 -2.15 7.59
N THR A 56 -1.15 -1.44 7.55
CA THR A 56 -2.32 -1.84 6.76
C THR A 56 -2.01 -1.80 5.27
N MET A 57 -2.30 -2.89 4.56
CA MET A 57 -2.07 -3.01 3.12
C MET A 57 -3.38 -2.94 2.34
N PHE A 58 -3.35 -2.21 1.22
CA PHE A 58 -4.45 -2.14 0.28
C PHE A 58 -3.98 -2.57 -1.11
N LEU A 59 -4.74 -3.46 -1.74
CA LEU A 59 -4.55 -3.84 -3.13
C LEU A 59 -5.29 -2.87 -4.05
N VAL A 60 -4.58 -2.30 -5.01
CA VAL A 60 -5.18 -1.51 -6.10
C VAL A 60 -5.91 -2.45 -7.05
N LYS A 61 -7.22 -2.29 -7.16
CA LYS A 61 -8.06 -3.05 -8.09
C LYS A 61 -8.20 -2.36 -9.42
N GLU A 62 -8.43 -1.05 -9.40
CA GLU A 62 -8.63 -0.26 -10.61
C GLU A 62 -8.12 1.17 -10.38
N ILE A 63 -7.55 1.76 -11.42
CA ILE A 63 -7.26 3.18 -11.49
C ILE A 63 -7.98 3.71 -12.73
N LYS A 64 -8.94 4.61 -12.54
CA LYS A 64 -9.71 5.19 -13.64
C LYS A 64 -9.82 6.69 -13.52
N LYS A 65 -9.90 7.34 -14.67
CA LYS A 65 -10.19 8.76 -14.76
C LYS A 65 -11.68 8.97 -14.59
N SER A 66 -12.09 9.91 -13.75
CA SER A 66 -13.51 10.16 -13.51
C SER A 66 -14.17 10.67 -14.78
N ALA A 67 -15.28 10.03 -15.19
CA ALA A 67 -16.07 10.48 -16.33
C ALA A 67 -16.63 11.89 -16.15
N LYS A 68 -16.77 12.34 -14.90
CA LYS A 68 -17.37 13.64 -14.55
C LYS A 68 -16.35 14.78 -14.49
N ASN A 69 -15.05 14.48 -14.33
CA ASN A 69 -14.02 15.51 -14.24
C ASN A 69 -12.66 14.95 -14.68
N SER A 70 -12.07 15.57 -15.70
CA SER A 70 -10.79 15.16 -16.27
C SER A 70 -9.57 15.37 -15.37
N HIS A 71 -9.73 16.03 -14.22
CA HIS A 71 -8.68 16.24 -13.22
C HIS A 71 -8.87 15.38 -11.98
N LEU A 72 -9.89 14.50 -11.98
CA LEU A 72 -10.17 13.56 -10.92
C LEU A 72 -9.83 12.14 -11.37
N TRP A 73 -9.00 11.47 -10.60
CA TRP A 73 -8.75 10.03 -10.72
C TRP A 73 -9.37 9.31 -9.53
N GLU A 74 -10.00 8.19 -9.81
CA GLU A 74 -10.62 7.31 -8.84
C GLU A 74 -9.77 6.03 -8.77
N VAL A 75 -9.32 5.71 -7.56
CA VAL A 75 -8.49 4.53 -7.29
C VAL A 75 -9.29 3.62 -6.37
N GLU A 76 -9.62 2.45 -6.87
CA GLU A 76 -10.33 1.43 -6.10
C GLU A 76 -9.32 0.56 -5.36
N LEU A 77 -9.47 0.52 -4.03
CA LEU A 77 -8.62 -0.18 -3.10
C LEU A 77 -9.43 -1.24 -2.37
N THR A 78 -8.83 -2.42 -2.16
CA THR A 78 -9.39 -3.46 -1.29
C THR A 78 -8.42 -3.74 -0.16
N LEU A 79 -8.91 -3.74 1.08
CA LEU A 79 -8.12 -4.16 2.24
C LEU A 79 -7.71 -5.62 2.07
N ILE A 80 -6.42 -5.91 2.28
CA ILE A 80 -5.87 -7.27 2.24
C ILE A 80 -5.05 -7.55 3.51
N ASP A 81 -4.79 -8.81 3.79
CA ASP A 81 -3.86 -9.27 4.81
C ASP A 81 -2.92 -10.34 4.25
N ASP A 82 -2.13 -10.96 5.13
CA ASP A 82 -1.17 -12.00 4.79
C ASP A 82 -1.81 -13.29 4.23
N SER A 83 -3.14 -13.44 4.36
CA SER A 83 -3.87 -14.57 3.79
C SER A 83 -4.29 -14.33 2.34
N ASP A 84 -4.11 -13.11 1.80
CA ASP A 84 -4.49 -12.79 0.44
C ASP A 84 -3.71 -13.67 -0.58
N PRO A 85 -4.41 -14.42 -1.46
CA PRO A 85 -3.74 -15.33 -2.39
C PRO A 85 -2.83 -14.63 -3.40
N GLN A 86 -3.12 -13.38 -3.78
CA GLN A 86 -2.27 -12.62 -4.71
C GLN A 86 -0.98 -12.20 -4.02
N LEU A 87 -1.06 -11.77 -2.75
CA LEU A 87 0.11 -11.48 -1.94
C LEU A 87 0.97 -12.74 -1.73
N ALA A 88 0.35 -13.87 -1.43
CA ALA A 88 1.04 -15.15 -1.31
C ALA A 88 1.72 -15.57 -2.63
N ALA A 89 1.04 -15.43 -3.77
CA ALA A 89 1.59 -15.75 -5.09
C ALA A 89 2.76 -14.83 -5.47
N LEU A 90 2.67 -13.53 -5.16
CA LEU A 90 3.76 -12.57 -5.33
C LEU A 90 4.98 -13.01 -4.51
N ALA A 91 4.79 -13.26 -3.21
CA ALA A 91 5.85 -13.70 -2.32
C ALA A 91 6.49 -15.02 -2.78
N HIS A 92 5.68 -15.96 -3.31
CA HIS A 92 6.18 -17.21 -3.88
C HIS A 92 7.07 -16.98 -5.10
N ARG A 93 6.60 -16.20 -6.08
CA ARG A 93 7.39 -15.88 -7.28
C ARG A 93 8.70 -15.18 -6.95
N MET A 94 8.69 -14.29 -5.95
CA MET A 94 9.89 -13.63 -5.48
C MET A 94 10.88 -14.64 -4.86
N LYS A 95 10.39 -15.62 -4.09
CA LYS A 95 11.23 -16.69 -3.53
C LYS A 95 11.86 -17.57 -4.61
N GLU A 96 11.10 -17.94 -5.64
CA GLU A 96 11.62 -18.77 -6.75
C GLU A 96 12.79 -18.08 -7.47
N HIS A 97 12.68 -16.78 -7.74
CA HIS A 97 13.75 -15.99 -8.37
C HIS A 97 15.02 -15.85 -7.51
N LEU A 98 14.92 -16.09 -6.20
CA LEU A 98 16.00 -15.93 -5.23
C LEU A 98 16.52 -17.26 -4.70
N SER A 99 16.14 -18.37 -5.34
CA SER A 99 16.42 -19.72 -4.85
C SER A 99 17.90 -20.13 -4.96
N GLU A 100 18.69 -19.44 -5.78
CA GLU A 100 20.12 -19.75 -5.97
C GLU A 100 21.04 -19.11 -4.92
N SER A 101 20.61 -18.05 -4.24
CA SER A 101 21.40 -17.36 -3.21
C SER A 101 20.93 -17.68 -1.79
N THR A 102 21.87 -17.69 -0.85
CA THR A 102 21.60 -18.01 0.57
C THR A 102 22.04 -16.88 1.50
N GLY A 103 21.47 -16.86 2.71
CA GLY A 103 21.83 -15.87 3.73
C GLY A 103 21.66 -14.42 3.28
N TRP A 104 22.64 -13.57 3.61
CA TRP A 104 22.62 -12.14 3.31
C TRP A 104 22.76 -11.81 1.83
N GLN A 105 23.39 -12.69 1.03
CA GLN A 105 23.46 -12.52 -0.42
C GLN A 105 22.04 -12.51 -1.02
N ARG A 106 21.16 -13.39 -0.54
CA ARG A 106 19.75 -13.42 -0.97
C ARG A 106 19.01 -12.12 -0.68
N LEU A 107 19.31 -11.48 0.45
CA LEU A 107 18.73 -10.17 0.78
C LEU A 107 19.26 -9.08 -0.16
N GLY A 108 20.56 -9.10 -0.48
CA GLY A 108 21.14 -8.18 -1.45
C GLY A 108 20.52 -8.33 -2.83
N ASP A 109 20.39 -9.56 -3.33
CA ASP A 109 19.79 -9.86 -4.63
C ASP A 109 18.31 -9.43 -4.66
N TRP A 110 17.60 -9.60 -3.54
CA TRP A 110 16.22 -9.12 -3.40
C TRP A 110 16.14 -7.60 -3.50
N LEU A 111 17.00 -6.87 -2.76
CA LEU A 111 17.04 -5.40 -2.78
C LEU A 111 17.32 -4.87 -4.19
N LEU A 112 18.23 -5.51 -4.93
CA LEU A 112 18.49 -5.17 -6.33
C LEU A 112 17.25 -5.38 -7.21
N ASN A 113 16.56 -6.51 -7.06
CA ASN A 113 15.37 -6.84 -7.86
C ASN A 113 14.19 -5.90 -7.61
N ILE A 114 14.04 -5.37 -6.39
CA ILE A 114 13.00 -4.37 -6.06
C ILE A 114 13.46 -2.92 -6.26
N GLY A 115 14.65 -2.70 -6.85
CA GLY A 115 15.18 -1.38 -7.17
C GLY A 115 15.73 -0.58 -5.97
N GLN A 116 15.93 -1.23 -4.82
CA GLN A 116 16.52 -0.63 -3.61
C GLN A 116 18.05 -0.64 -3.68
N TYR A 117 18.61 -0.03 -4.72
CA TYR A 117 20.04 -0.13 -5.05
C TYR A 117 20.96 0.38 -3.94
N GLN A 118 20.61 1.49 -3.27
CA GLN A 118 21.43 2.03 -2.19
C GLN A 118 21.50 1.08 -0.99
N GLN A 119 20.37 0.49 -0.60
CA GLN A 119 20.33 -0.46 0.51
C GLN A 119 21.07 -1.76 0.15
N ALA A 120 20.99 -2.19 -1.11
CA ALA A 120 21.76 -3.33 -1.60
C ALA A 120 23.27 -3.06 -1.51
N GLU A 121 23.72 -1.88 -1.98
CA GLU A 121 25.12 -1.47 -1.89
C GLU A 121 25.62 -1.43 -0.45
N GLU A 122 24.88 -0.76 0.45
CA GLU A 122 25.21 -0.70 1.88
C GLU A 122 25.34 -2.10 2.49
N LEU A 123 24.41 -3.01 2.16
CA LEU A 123 24.45 -4.40 2.61
C LEU A 123 25.69 -5.13 2.09
N TYR A 124 25.99 -5.09 0.78
CA TYR A 124 27.15 -5.78 0.23
C TYR A 124 28.47 -5.21 0.75
N ILE A 125 28.58 -3.89 0.93
CA ILE A 125 29.75 -3.26 1.56
C ILE A 125 29.94 -3.77 2.99
N ASN A 126 28.86 -3.88 3.77
CA ASN A 126 28.93 -4.41 5.13
C ASN A 126 29.30 -5.89 5.16
N LEU A 127 28.86 -6.69 4.18
CA LEU A 127 29.27 -8.09 4.06
C LEU A 127 30.75 -8.23 3.73
N LEU A 128 31.28 -7.42 2.82
CA LEU A 128 32.71 -7.41 2.46
C LEU A 128 33.61 -6.93 3.61
N LYS A 129 33.11 -6.06 4.49
CA LYS A 129 33.86 -5.60 5.67
C LYS A 129 33.92 -6.65 6.79
N ASN A 130 32.93 -7.53 6.86
CA ASN A 130 32.75 -8.51 7.95
C ASN A 130 32.99 -9.96 7.50
N SER A 131 33.48 -10.17 6.27
CA SER A 131 33.83 -11.48 5.69
C SER A 131 35.25 -11.93 6.05
#